data_AF-A0A1W9RXY4-F1
#
_entry.id   AF-A0A1W9RXY4-F1
#
_cell.length_a   1.000
_cell.length_b   1.000
_cell.length_c   1.000
_cell.angle_alpha   90.00
_cell.angle_beta   90.00
_cell.angle_gamma   90.00
#
_symmetry.space_group_name_H-M   'P 1'
#
loop_
_entity.id
_entity.type
_entity.pdbx_description
1 polymer ?
#
loop_
_entity_poly.entity_id
_entity_poly.type
_entity_poly.pdbx_seq_one_letter_code
_entity_poly.pdbx_strand_id
1 'polypeptide(L)'
;MMKSVKIFVDGASLGNPGASGAGVHIEDTAGNTIQDVSIPLGEKTNNEAEYLALIHGLKLAGQLEADSIEVLSDSKLMVNQINGAYRVKAANLKNLHREAKELLSGFTSYRIKQIPRDKNRVADRLASAAMKQKKAFTKRMEVGLSFDDILLVPGYSDVLPSQVDVSVDLTEKIHLNIPLISAAMDTVTEADMAIAMARAGGIGVIHRNMSISEQAAQVKKTKRAESTFIRNPITLPPDLPISAAYEIMRENDISGVLITRGPKLIGILTSRDIRFETDTSRRIEEVMTRKLVVAHEGVSEAEARDIMQKHKIEKLPIVDKNGNVVGLITFKDMIRKRTHPSSATDAQGHLLVAAAIGVGKKREERSYALVEAGVDMLVIDSAHGHSKNVIDATREFKRNFPDVVIASGNVATGEAVSALIDAGADIIKVGIGPGSICTTRVVTGVGYPQASAVFDCAKVAKKHNIPIIADGGTRYSGDITKALGLGADSVMIGNLLAGTEEAPGETVLYEGRRFKVYRGMGSLEAMKKGARDRYHQEEVENFSKLVPEGVEGRVPYKGPVADSLYQLVGGLKAGMGMVGARNIDELHKKAHFIRVTFSGLRESHPHNLQLTKEPPNYRISDY
;
A
#
# COMPACT_ATOMS: atom_id res chain seq x y z
N MET A 1 -52.95 -7.81 12.32
CA MET A 1 -53.65 -8.89 11.57
C MET A 1 -52.56 -9.87 11.16
N MET A 2 -52.65 -11.14 11.56
CA MET A 2 -51.61 -12.12 11.18
C MET A 2 -51.61 -12.29 9.66
N LYS A 3 -50.52 -11.93 8.98
CA LYS A 3 -50.40 -12.14 7.53
C LYS A 3 -50.09 -13.62 7.28
N SER A 4 -51.11 -14.38 6.86
CA SER A 4 -50.94 -15.77 6.43
C SER A 4 -50.80 -15.83 4.92
N VAL A 5 -49.80 -16.56 4.41
CA VAL A 5 -49.58 -16.73 2.96
C VAL A 5 -49.36 -18.19 2.58
N LYS A 6 -49.71 -18.54 1.35
CA LYS A 6 -49.37 -19.83 0.72
C LYS A 6 -48.21 -19.63 -0.24
N ILE A 7 -47.24 -20.54 -0.21
CA ILE A 7 -46.00 -20.44 -0.98
C ILE A 7 -45.83 -21.73 -1.78
N PHE A 8 -46.02 -21.66 -3.08
CA PHE A 8 -45.77 -22.75 -4.01
C PHE A 8 -44.32 -22.66 -4.47
N VAL A 9 -43.55 -23.73 -4.31
CA VAL A 9 -42.12 -23.78 -4.70
C VAL A 9 -41.83 -24.98 -5.58
N ASP A 10 -40.97 -24.78 -6.57
CA ASP A 10 -40.43 -25.84 -7.41
C ASP A 10 -38.98 -25.54 -7.83
N GLY A 11 -38.17 -26.59 -7.95
CA GLY A 11 -36.80 -26.51 -8.42
C GLY A 11 -36.54 -27.47 -9.57
N ALA A 12 -35.95 -26.97 -10.65
CA ALA A 12 -35.69 -27.76 -11.84
C ALA A 12 -34.25 -27.61 -12.34
N SER A 13 -33.71 -28.68 -12.94
CA SER A 13 -32.38 -28.71 -13.56
C SER A 13 -32.38 -29.38 -14.94
N LEU A 14 -31.75 -28.75 -15.93
CA LEU A 14 -31.46 -29.28 -17.26
C LEU A 14 -30.16 -30.10 -17.21
N GLY A 15 -30.27 -31.35 -16.77
CA GLY A 15 -29.13 -32.20 -16.39
C GLY A 15 -29.13 -32.43 -14.87
N ASN A 16 -28.32 -33.36 -14.35
CA ASN A 16 -28.26 -33.59 -12.89
C ASN A 16 -26.85 -34.02 -12.45
N PRO A 17 -25.91 -33.07 -12.27
CA PRO A 17 -26.11 -31.61 -12.22
C PRO A 17 -26.23 -30.96 -13.61
N GLY A 18 -26.88 -29.79 -13.68
CA GLY A 18 -27.09 -29.03 -14.90
C GLY A 18 -27.63 -27.62 -14.67
N ALA A 19 -27.90 -26.87 -15.74
CA ALA A 19 -28.43 -25.51 -15.66
C ALA A 19 -29.80 -25.52 -14.95
N SER A 20 -29.90 -24.79 -13.84
CA SER A 20 -30.99 -24.93 -12.87
C SER A 20 -31.72 -23.62 -12.60
N GLY A 21 -32.98 -23.74 -12.19
CA GLY A 21 -33.85 -22.63 -11.84
C GLY A 21 -34.80 -22.98 -10.69
N ALA A 22 -35.19 -21.98 -9.92
CA ALA A 22 -36.21 -22.07 -8.90
C ALA A 22 -37.42 -21.20 -9.27
N GLY A 23 -38.61 -21.70 -8.99
CA GLY A 23 -39.87 -21.00 -9.11
C GLY A 23 -40.53 -20.83 -7.75
N VAL A 24 -41.00 -19.63 -7.46
CA VAL A 24 -41.78 -19.31 -6.24
C VAL A 24 -43.04 -18.56 -6.65
N HIS A 25 -44.19 -19.04 -6.21
CA HIS A 25 -45.49 -18.39 -6.39
C HIS A 25 -46.15 -18.22 -5.01
N ILE A 26 -46.48 -16.99 -4.65
CA ILE A 26 -47.04 -16.65 -3.34
C ILE A 26 -48.48 -16.15 -3.52
N GLU A 27 -49.40 -16.73 -2.75
CA GLU A 27 -50.81 -16.34 -2.69
C GLU A 27 -51.21 -15.85 -1.30
N ASP A 28 -52.19 -14.95 -1.25
CA ASP A 28 -52.90 -14.61 -0.02
C ASP A 28 -53.89 -15.72 0.39
N THR A 29 -54.60 -15.51 1.51
CA THR A 29 -55.61 -16.48 1.99
C THR A 29 -56.84 -16.60 1.10
N ALA A 30 -57.11 -15.61 0.25
CA ALA A 30 -58.20 -15.61 -0.72
C ALA A 30 -57.82 -16.26 -2.06
N GLY A 31 -56.55 -16.65 -2.23
CA GLY A 31 -56.03 -17.25 -3.46
C GLY A 31 -55.61 -16.22 -4.51
N ASN A 32 -55.45 -14.95 -4.14
CA ASN A 32 -54.91 -13.95 -5.05
C ASN A 32 -53.38 -14.02 -5.06
N THR A 33 -52.78 -13.98 -6.25
CA THR A 33 -51.34 -13.90 -6.41
C THR A 33 -50.80 -12.62 -5.78
N ILE A 34 -49.91 -12.78 -4.81
CA ILE A 34 -49.10 -11.68 -4.25
C ILE A 34 -47.85 -11.48 -5.10
N GLN A 35 -47.15 -12.58 -5.43
CA GLN A 35 -45.86 -12.49 -6.11
C GLN A 35 -45.47 -13.78 -6.83
N ASP A 36 -44.95 -13.64 -8.05
CA ASP A 36 -44.32 -14.71 -8.85
C ASP A 36 -42.84 -14.39 -9.05
N VAL A 37 -41.96 -15.34 -8.77
CA VAL A 37 -40.51 -15.17 -8.91
C VAL A 37 -39.89 -16.36 -9.63
N SER A 38 -39.11 -16.07 -10.67
CA SER A 38 -38.25 -17.02 -11.38
C SER A 38 -36.79 -16.70 -11.05
N ILE A 39 -36.03 -17.66 -10.53
CA ILE A 39 -34.68 -17.45 -10.00
C ILE A 39 -33.69 -18.38 -10.68
N PRO A 40 -32.73 -17.88 -11.49
CA PRO A 40 -31.68 -18.72 -12.06
C PRO A 40 -30.69 -19.15 -10.96
N LEU A 41 -30.36 -20.44 -10.89
CA LEU A 41 -29.53 -21.03 -9.82
C LEU A 41 -28.12 -21.44 -10.28
N GLY A 42 -27.81 -21.23 -11.57
CA GLY A 42 -26.57 -21.72 -12.17
C GLY A 42 -26.59 -23.24 -12.32
N GLU A 43 -25.45 -23.91 -12.16
CA GLU A 43 -25.38 -25.38 -12.22
C GLU A 43 -25.63 -26.00 -10.84
N LYS A 44 -26.70 -26.79 -10.75
CA LYS A 44 -27.14 -27.50 -9.53
C LYS A 44 -27.70 -28.87 -9.89
N THR A 45 -27.78 -29.74 -8.90
CA THR A 45 -28.62 -30.95 -8.97
C THR A 45 -30.09 -30.59 -8.78
N ASN A 46 -31.00 -31.47 -9.22
CA ASN A 46 -32.45 -31.27 -9.01
C ASN A 46 -32.79 -31.05 -7.52
N ASN A 47 -32.22 -31.87 -6.64
CA ASN A 47 -32.50 -31.75 -5.21
C ASN A 47 -31.97 -30.44 -4.61
N GLU A 48 -30.83 -29.94 -5.07
CA GLU A 48 -30.33 -28.63 -4.64
C GLU A 48 -31.23 -27.50 -5.14
N ALA A 49 -31.73 -27.58 -6.38
CA ALA A 49 -32.64 -26.60 -6.94
C ALA A 49 -33.93 -26.49 -6.11
N GLU A 50 -34.48 -27.63 -5.69
CA GLU A 50 -35.69 -27.73 -4.86
C GLU A 50 -35.50 -27.10 -3.47
N TYR A 51 -34.38 -27.39 -2.82
CA TYR A 51 -34.02 -26.76 -1.55
C TYR A 51 -33.83 -25.25 -1.68
N LEU A 52 -33.19 -24.80 -2.76
CA LEU A 52 -32.99 -23.38 -3.02
C LEU A 52 -34.33 -22.68 -3.33
N ALA A 53 -35.25 -23.32 -4.04
CA ALA A 53 -36.61 -22.81 -4.26
C ALA A 53 -37.35 -22.60 -2.92
N LEU A 54 -37.28 -23.57 -2.01
CA LEU A 54 -37.81 -23.42 -0.65
C LEU A 54 -37.17 -22.24 0.09
N ILE A 55 -35.84 -22.17 0.14
CA ILE A 55 -35.12 -21.08 0.83
C ILE A 55 -35.50 -19.70 0.29
N HIS A 56 -35.60 -19.57 -1.03
CA HIS A 56 -36.03 -18.33 -1.66
C HIS A 56 -37.49 -17.99 -1.31
N GLY A 57 -38.39 -18.98 -1.33
CA GLY A 57 -39.78 -18.79 -0.91
C GLY A 57 -39.90 -18.31 0.53
N LEU A 58 -39.12 -18.87 1.45
CA LEU A 58 -39.08 -18.44 2.85
C LEU A 58 -38.55 -17.01 3.01
N LYS A 59 -37.48 -16.65 2.29
CA LYS A 59 -36.93 -15.29 2.32
C LYS A 59 -37.94 -14.26 1.81
N LEU A 60 -38.65 -14.56 0.72
CA LEU A 60 -39.69 -13.70 0.18
C LEU A 60 -40.86 -13.54 1.16
N ALA A 61 -41.31 -14.62 1.80
CA ALA A 61 -42.35 -14.53 2.81
C ALA A 61 -41.93 -13.71 4.04
N GLY A 62 -40.65 -13.79 4.44
CA GLY A 62 -40.09 -12.92 5.48
C GLY A 62 -40.10 -11.44 5.09
N GLN A 63 -39.82 -11.12 3.82
CA GLN A 63 -39.89 -9.74 3.30
C GLN A 63 -41.32 -9.20 3.22
N LEU A 64 -42.32 -10.08 3.07
CA LEU A 64 -43.74 -9.71 3.12
C LEU A 64 -44.27 -9.53 4.56
N GLU A 65 -43.42 -9.77 5.55
CA GLU A 65 -43.75 -9.77 6.97
C GLU A 65 -44.88 -10.76 7.27
N ALA A 66 -44.82 -11.95 6.67
CA ALA A 66 -45.79 -13.01 6.94
C ALA A 66 -45.53 -13.65 8.31
N ASP A 67 -46.56 -13.74 9.15
CA ASP A 67 -46.49 -14.37 10.47
C ASP A 67 -46.66 -15.89 10.40
N SER A 68 -47.41 -16.38 9.42
CA SER A 68 -47.73 -17.80 9.25
C SER A 68 -47.71 -18.21 7.79
N ILE A 69 -47.13 -19.36 7.50
CA ILE A 69 -46.90 -19.80 6.12
C ILE A 69 -47.34 -21.24 5.87
N GLU A 70 -47.88 -21.50 4.68
CA GLU A 70 -48.10 -22.84 4.15
C GLU A 70 -47.28 -23.01 2.87
N VAL A 71 -46.23 -23.82 2.92
CA VAL A 71 -45.40 -24.15 1.76
C VAL A 71 -45.93 -25.40 1.07
N LEU A 72 -46.10 -25.31 -0.25
CA LEU A 72 -46.63 -26.34 -1.12
C LEU A 72 -45.56 -26.68 -2.18
N SER A 73 -45.17 -27.94 -2.28
CA SER A 73 -44.18 -28.42 -3.25
C SER A 73 -44.53 -29.84 -3.70
N ASP A 74 -44.20 -30.21 -4.93
CA ASP A 74 -44.32 -31.59 -5.43
C ASP A 74 -43.09 -32.46 -5.12
N SER A 75 -42.02 -31.84 -4.58
CA SER A 75 -40.79 -32.51 -4.18
C SER A 75 -40.96 -33.40 -2.93
N LYS A 76 -41.23 -34.70 -3.15
CA LYS A 76 -41.38 -35.67 -2.06
C LYS A 76 -40.15 -35.73 -1.15
N LEU A 77 -38.94 -35.64 -1.72
CA LEU A 77 -37.70 -35.77 -0.97
C LEU A 77 -37.53 -34.58 0.00
N MET A 78 -37.57 -33.36 -0.53
CA MET A 78 -37.36 -32.14 0.24
C MET A 78 -38.44 -31.98 1.32
N VAL A 79 -39.72 -32.22 1.00
CA VAL A 79 -40.82 -32.12 1.98
C VAL A 79 -40.59 -33.09 3.15
N ASN A 80 -40.28 -34.36 2.85
CA ASN A 80 -40.08 -35.36 3.89
C ASN A 80 -38.79 -35.13 4.71
N GLN A 81 -37.74 -34.57 4.11
CA GLN A 81 -36.51 -34.23 4.84
C GLN A 81 -36.71 -33.02 5.77
N ILE A 82 -37.45 -32.00 5.33
CA ILE A 82 -37.76 -30.84 6.18
C ILE A 82 -38.72 -31.21 7.32
N ASN A 83 -39.73 -32.04 7.04
CA ASN A 83 -40.66 -32.53 8.05
C ASN A 83 -40.05 -33.59 8.99
N GLY A 84 -38.79 -34.00 8.75
CA GLY A 84 -38.06 -34.95 9.60
C GLY A 84 -38.41 -36.42 9.37
N ALA A 85 -39.26 -36.73 8.39
CA ALA A 85 -39.58 -38.10 8.01
C ALA A 85 -38.39 -38.82 7.36
N TYR A 86 -37.55 -38.10 6.59
CA TYR A 86 -36.37 -38.64 5.92
C TYR A 86 -35.06 -38.03 6.43
N ARG A 87 -33.99 -38.82 6.48
CA ARG A 87 -32.63 -38.34 6.82
C ARG A 87 -31.95 -37.64 5.64
N VAL A 88 -31.23 -36.55 5.90
CA VAL A 88 -30.39 -35.85 4.90
C VAL A 88 -28.98 -36.45 4.90
N LYS A 89 -28.71 -37.32 3.93
CA LYS A 89 -27.41 -38.02 3.83
C LYS A 89 -26.36 -37.24 3.05
N ALA A 90 -26.75 -36.57 1.97
CA ALA A 90 -25.85 -35.87 1.07
C ALA A 90 -25.27 -34.60 1.72
N ALA A 91 -23.94 -34.43 1.65
CA ALA A 91 -23.24 -33.34 2.35
C ALA A 91 -23.66 -31.94 1.87
N ASN A 92 -23.87 -31.78 0.56
CA ASN A 92 -24.35 -30.54 -0.05
C ASN A 92 -25.78 -30.15 0.42
N LEU A 93 -26.66 -31.13 0.62
CA LEU A 93 -28.03 -30.88 1.11
C LEU A 93 -28.10 -30.57 2.61
N LYS A 94 -27.11 -30.99 3.41
CA LYS A 94 -27.10 -30.71 4.86
C LYS A 94 -27.06 -29.21 5.16
N ASN A 95 -26.25 -28.45 4.41
CA ASN A 95 -26.14 -27.01 4.58
C ASN A 95 -27.45 -26.30 4.21
N LEU A 96 -28.05 -26.69 3.07
CA LEU A 96 -29.32 -26.13 2.62
C LEU A 96 -30.49 -26.49 3.56
N HIS A 97 -30.49 -27.71 4.09
CA HIS A 97 -31.48 -28.14 5.08
C HIS A 97 -31.39 -27.33 6.38
N ARG A 98 -30.16 -27.08 6.87
CA ARG A 98 -29.95 -26.24 8.04
C ARG A 98 -30.46 -24.81 7.80
N GLU A 99 -30.09 -24.19 6.67
CA GLU A 99 -30.54 -22.83 6.32
C GLU A 99 -32.08 -22.77 6.22
N ALA A 100 -32.71 -23.74 5.56
CA ALA A 100 -34.17 -23.79 5.47
C ALA A 100 -34.82 -23.93 6.86
N LYS A 101 -34.27 -24.75 7.76
CA LYS A 101 -34.77 -24.90 9.13
C LYS A 101 -34.61 -23.62 9.96
N GLU A 102 -33.48 -22.93 9.83
CA GLU A 102 -33.24 -21.63 10.49
C GLU A 102 -34.27 -20.59 10.01
N LEU A 103 -34.50 -20.49 8.70
CA LEU A 103 -35.51 -19.58 8.15
C LEU A 103 -36.94 -19.91 8.63
N LEU A 104 -37.29 -21.20 8.68
CA LEU A 104 -38.59 -21.64 9.18
C LEU A 104 -38.83 -21.25 10.65
N SER A 105 -37.77 -21.22 11.46
CA SER A 105 -37.87 -20.83 12.88
C SER A 105 -38.25 -19.35 13.09
N GLY A 106 -38.11 -18.52 12.05
CA GLY A 106 -38.51 -17.12 12.08
C GLY A 106 -40.02 -16.88 11.93
N PHE A 107 -40.82 -17.91 11.60
CA PHE A 107 -42.27 -17.80 11.46
C PHE A 107 -42.99 -18.29 12.72
N THR A 108 -44.06 -17.60 13.13
CA THR A 108 -44.86 -17.99 14.31
C THR A 108 -45.48 -19.38 14.12
N SER A 109 -45.91 -19.70 12.91
CA SER A 109 -46.33 -21.06 12.54
C SER A 109 -46.01 -21.36 11.08
N TYR A 110 -45.69 -22.61 10.77
CA TYR A 110 -45.48 -23.05 9.40
C TYR A 110 -46.03 -24.45 9.15
N ARG A 111 -46.43 -24.71 7.91
CA ARG A 111 -46.78 -26.03 7.41
C ARG A 111 -46.12 -26.26 6.06
N ILE A 112 -45.57 -27.45 5.84
CA ILE A 112 -44.94 -27.82 4.56
C ILE A 112 -45.60 -29.10 4.09
N LYS A 113 -46.24 -29.03 2.92
CA LYS A 113 -47.08 -30.11 2.40
C LYS A 113 -46.67 -30.48 0.98
N GLN A 114 -46.62 -31.79 0.75
CA GLN A 114 -46.47 -32.30 -0.61
C GLN A 114 -47.78 -32.16 -1.38
N ILE A 115 -47.72 -31.62 -2.59
CA ILE A 115 -48.85 -31.54 -3.52
C ILE A 115 -48.57 -32.29 -4.83
N PRO A 116 -49.61 -32.74 -5.56
CA PRO A 116 -49.45 -33.25 -6.92
C PRO A 116 -48.88 -32.19 -7.88
N ARG A 117 -48.06 -32.60 -8.85
CA ARG A 117 -47.40 -31.70 -9.83
C ARG A 117 -48.37 -30.85 -10.65
N ASP A 118 -49.56 -31.38 -10.95
CA ASP A 118 -50.62 -30.63 -11.64
C ASP A 118 -51.14 -29.44 -10.82
N LYS A 119 -50.97 -29.46 -9.49
CA LYS A 119 -51.28 -28.35 -8.58
C LYS A 119 -50.10 -27.40 -8.36
N ASN A 120 -48.90 -27.73 -8.84
CA ASN A 120 -47.69 -26.90 -8.73
C ASN A 120 -47.27 -26.24 -10.05
N ARG A 121 -48.17 -26.19 -11.04
CA ARG A 121 -47.87 -25.75 -12.43
C ARG A 121 -47.28 -24.35 -12.53
N VAL A 122 -47.66 -23.44 -11.64
CA VAL A 122 -47.15 -22.06 -11.67
C VAL A 122 -45.68 -22.04 -11.25
N ALA A 123 -45.34 -22.67 -10.13
CA ALA A 123 -43.96 -22.78 -9.66
C ALA A 123 -43.08 -23.57 -10.66
N ASP A 124 -43.59 -24.67 -11.23
CA ASP A 124 -42.88 -25.46 -12.26
C ASP A 124 -42.60 -24.66 -13.53
N ARG A 125 -43.57 -23.86 -13.99
CA ARG A 125 -43.39 -22.94 -15.12
C ARG A 125 -42.34 -21.87 -14.80
N LEU A 126 -42.34 -21.32 -13.59
CA LEU A 126 -41.37 -20.30 -13.16
C LEU A 126 -39.95 -20.89 -13.04
N ALA A 127 -39.80 -22.09 -12.48
CA ALA A 127 -38.53 -22.81 -12.42
C ALA A 127 -38.00 -23.11 -13.83
N SER A 128 -38.87 -23.59 -14.71
CA SER A 128 -38.56 -23.85 -16.11
C SER A 128 -38.19 -22.60 -16.90
N ALA A 129 -38.85 -21.46 -16.63
CA ALA A 129 -38.50 -20.18 -17.22
C ALA A 129 -37.12 -19.71 -16.74
N ALA A 130 -36.81 -19.88 -15.45
CA ALA A 130 -35.52 -19.55 -14.87
C ALA A 130 -34.36 -20.36 -15.46
N MET A 131 -34.56 -21.66 -15.72
CA MET A 131 -33.56 -22.50 -16.42
C MET A 131 -33.24 -22.01 -17.84
N LYS A 132 -34.24 -21.39 -18.51
CA LYS A 132 -34.12 -20.90 -19.88
C LYS A 132 -33.66 -19.43 -19.97
N GLN A 133 -33.58 -18.71 -18.85
CA GLN A 133 -32.99 -17.38 -18.82
C GLN A 133 -31.48 -17.50 -19.10
N LYS A 134 -31.07 -17.20 -20.34
CA LYS A 134 -29.66 -16.84 -20.64
C LYS A 134 -29.25 -15.78 -19.63
N LYS A 135 -28.21 -16.05 -18.81
CA LYS A 135 -27.60 -15.15 -17.80
C LYS A 135 -28.13 -13.72 -17.96
N ALA A 136 -29.25 -13.41 -17.31
CA ALA A 136 -29.73 -12.05 -17.26
C ALA A 136 -28.59 -11.23 -16.65
N PHE A 137 -28.31 -10.05 -17.21
CA PHE A 137 -27.22 -9.18 -16.79
C PHE A 137 -27.52 -8.60 -15.40
N THR A 138 -27.53 -9.43 -14.35
CA THR A 138 -27.67 -9.01 -12.96
C THR A 138 -26.29 -8.67 -12.42
N LYS A 139 -25.69 -7.60 -12.95
CA LYS A 139 -24.53 -6.97 -12.32
C LYS A 139 -25.06 -6.24 -11.09
N ARG A 140 -25.03 -6.89 -9.92
CA ARG A 140 -25.31 -6.21 -8.66
C ARG A 140 -24.15 -5.24 -8.41
N MET A 141 -24.43 -3.95 -8.35
CA MET A 141 -23.41 -2.97 -7.99
C MET A 141 -23.11 -3.13 -6.50
N GLU A 142 -21.88 -3.54 -6.20
CA GLU A 142 -21.39 -3.59 -4.83
C GLU A 142 -21.13 -2.17 -4.31
N VAL A 143 -21.39 -1.96 -3.02
CA VAL A 143 -21.12 -0.68 -2.38
C VAL A 143 -19.67 -0.68 -1.91
N GLY A 144 -18.84 0.15 -2.55
CA GLY A 144 -17.48 0.42 -2.07
C GLY A 144 -17.45 1.58 -1.07
N LEU A 145 -16.48 1.55 -0.16
CA LEU A 145 -16.28 2.52 0.91
C LEU A 145 -14.91 3.20 0.79
N SER A 146 -14.88 4.49 1.06
CA SER A 146 -13.68 5.29 1.27
C SER A 146 -13.34 5.36 2.76
N PHE A 147 -12.24 6.05 3.12
CA PHE A 147 -11.88 6.23 4.53
C PHE A 147 -12.90 7.07 5.31
N ASP A 148 -13.64 7.97 4.66
CA ASP A 148 -14.67 8.80 5.30
C ASP A 148 -15.94 8.03 5.64
N ASP A 149 -16.19 6.92 4.95
CA ASP A 149 -17.39 6.12 5.14
C ASP A 149 -17.29 5.18 6.35
N ILE A 150 -16.13 5.14 7.03
CA ILE A 150 -15.84 4.22 8.13
C ILE A 150 -15.12 4.88 9.31
N LEU A 151 -15.36 4.35 10.51
CA LEU A 151 -14.59 4.62 11.72
C LEU A 151 -14.08 3.31 12.33
N LEU A 152 -12.95 3.40 13.03
CA LEU A 152 -12.49 2.33 13.91
C LEU A 152 -13.30 2.38 15.21
N VAL A 153 -13.81 1.23 15.63
CA VAL A 153 -14.50 1.06 16.91
C VAL A 153 -13.42 0.91 18.00
N PRO A 154 -13.46 1.71 19.09
CA PRO A 154 -12.54 1.54 20.20
C PRO A 154 -12.63 0.12 20.81
N GLY A 155 -11.48 -0.42 21.20
CA GLY A 155 -11.35 -1.74 21.81
C GLY A 155 -10.88 -1.65 23.26
N TYR A 156 -10.90 -2.78 23.97
CA TYR A 156 -10.20 -2.87 25.25
C TYR A 156 -8.71 -2.64 25.05
N SER A 157 -8.10 -1.78 25.87
CA SER A 157 -6.69 -1.42 25.77
C SER A 157 -6.02 -1.42 27.14
N ASP A 158 -4.90 -2.12 27.22
CA ASP A 158 -3.94 -2.07 28.32
C ASP A 158 -2.60 -1.46 27.88
N VAL A 159 -2.55 -0.86 26.68
CA VAL A 159 -1.36 -0.30 26.05
C VAL A 159 -1.49 1.21 25.90
N LEU A 160 -0.46 1.94 26.33
CA LEU A 160 -0.37 3.38 26.11
C LEU A 160 0.23 3.67 24.72
N PRO A 161 -0.15 4.78 24.05
CA PRO A 161 0.43 5.15 22.74
C PRO A 161 1.96 5.18 22.72
N SER A 162 2.61 5.54 23.83
CA SER A 162 4.08 5.56 23.95
C SER A 162 4.71 4.16 23.92
N GLN A 163 3.95 3.11 24.23
CA GLN A 163 4.37 1.71 24.25
C GLN A 163 4.06 0.99 22.93
N VAL A 164 3.33 1.63 22.01
CA VAL A 164 2.99 1.06 20.71
C VAL A 164 4.23 1.03 19.82
N ASP A 165 4.52 -0.15 19.30
CA ASP A 165 5.48 -0.37 18.22
C ASP A 165 4.75 -0.24 16.87
N VAL A 166 5.30 0.59 16.00
CA VAL A 166 4.75 0.83 14.65
C VAL A 166 5.67 0.31 13.56
N SER A 167 6.75 -0.37 13.94
CA SER A 167 7.66 -0.98 12.98
C SER A 167 6.96 -2.08 12.18
N VAL A 168 7.44 -2.31 10.95
CA VAL A 168 6.91 -3.31 10.04
C VAL A 168 8.03 -3.90 9.18
N ASP A 169 8.03 -5.22 9.08
CA ASP A 169 8.82 -5.96 8.10
C ASP A 169 7.99 -6.14 6.84
N LEU A 170 8.31 -5.40 5.77
CA LEU A 170 7.68 -5.65 4.47
C LEU A 170 8.29 -6.90 3.82
N THR A 171 9.60 -7.08 3.95
CA THR A 171 10.32 -8.29 3.53
C THR A 171 11.49 -8.51 4.49
N GLU A 172 12.22 -9.61 4.36
CA GLU A 172 13.45 -9.83 5.13
C GLU A 172 14.55 -8.79 4.88
N LYS A 173 14.43 -8.00 3.79
CA LYS A 173 15.38 -6.95 3.40
C LYS A 173 14.89 -5.54 3.70
N ILE A 174 13.58 -5.34 3.88
CA ILE A 174 12.94 -4.03 4.02
C ILE A 174 12.19 -3.98 5.35
N HIS A 175 12.93 -3.57 6.38
CA HIS A 175 12.38 -3.23 7.69
C HIS A 175 12.19 -1.72 7.80
N LEU A 176 11.00 -1.29 8.19
CA LEU A 176 10.69 0.12 8.43
C LEU A 176 10.33 0.32 9.91
N ASN A 177 10.93 1.33 10.55
CA ASN A 177 10.59 1.70 11.92
C ASN A 177 9.28 2.51 12.01
N ILE A 178 8.81 3.06 10.88
CA ILE A 178 7.48 3.64 10.71
C ILE A 178 6.86 3.14 9.40
N PRO A 179 5.56 2.85 9.33
CA PRO A 179 4.95 2.18 8.17
C PRO A 179 4.59 3.18 7.06
N LEU A 180 5.47 4.15 6.79
CA LEU A 180 5.23 5.29 5.89
C LEU A 180 6.23 5.30 4.74
N ILE A 181 5.71 5.47 3.53
CA ILE A 181 6.48 5.53 2.28
C ILE A 181 6.18 6.84 1.56
N SER A 182 7.18 7.58 1.08
CA SER A 182 6.92 8.79 0.27
C SER A 182 6.71 8.43 -1.21
N ALA A 183 5.68 9.02 -1.82
CA ALA A 183 5.25 8.66 -3.18
C ALA A 183 6.25 9.04 -4.27
N ALA A 184 6.30 8.24 -5.34
CA ALA A 184 7.19 8.41 -6.48
C ALA A 184 6.74 9.54 -7.44
N MET A 185 6.83 10.78 -6.97
CA MET A 185 6.37 11.95 -7.71
C MET A 185 7.43 13.05 -7.75
N ASP A 186 7.48 13.78 -8.86
CA ASP A 186 8.43 14.88 -9.11
C ASP A 186 8.20 16.14 -8.26
N THR A 187 7.17 16.11 -7.42
CA THR A 187 6.83 17.12 -6.42
C THR A 187 6.76 16.54 -5.00
N VAL A 188 7.28 15.32 -4.80
CA VAL A 188 7.29 14.64 -3.49
C VAL A 188 8.66 14.06 -3.15
N THR A 189 9.27 13.25 -4.02
CA THR A 189 10.43 12.45 -3.61
C THR A 189 11.62 12.51 -4.57
N GLU A 190 12.64 13.25 -4.16
CA GLU A 190 14.04 13.13 -4.61
C GLU A 190 14.93 12.74 -3.41
N ALA A 191 16.26 12.78 -3.54
CA ALA A 191 17.18 12.31 -2.50
C ALA A 191 16.98 12.99 -1.14
N ASP A 192 16.69 14.30 -1.09
CA ASP A 192 16.56 15.00 0.20
C ASP A 192 15.35 14.48 0.99
N MET A 193 14.21 14.28 0.32
CA MET A 193 13.05 13.59 0.89
C MET A 193 13.38 12.13 1.26
N ALA A 194 14.04 11.37 0.38
CA ALA A 194 14.35 9.97 0.64
C ALA A 194 15.27 9.79 1.85
N ILE A 195 16.29 10.66 2.00
CA ILE A 195 17.17 10.71 3.16
C ILE A 195 16.38 11.05 4.42
N ALA A 196 15.50 12.05 4.38
CA ALA A 196 14.70 12.46 5.53
C ALA A 196 13.69 11.38 5.96
N MET A 197 13.04 10.72 4.99
CA MET A 197 12.15 9.58 5.24
C MET A 197 12.91 8.42 5.89
N ALA A 198 14.06 8.03 5.32
CA ALA A 198 14.87 6.95 5.87
C ALA A 198 15.36 7.26 7.29
N ARG A 199 15.80 8.49 7.57
CA ARG A 199 16.18 8.93 8.93
C ARG A 199 15.05 8.88 9.95
N ALA A 200 13.82 9.13 9.49
CA ALA A 200 12.63 9.03 10.33
C ALA A 200 12.13 7.58 10.50
N GLY A 201 12.71 6.64 9.75
CA GLY A 201 12.37 5.21 9.81
C GLY A 201 11.44 4.71 8.73
N GLY A 202 11.08 5.55 7.75
CA GLY A 202 10.32 5.15 6.57
C GLY A 202 11.23 4.88 5.39
N ILE A 203 10.68 4.94 4.18
CA ILE A 203 11.47 4.84 2.94
C ILE A 203 10.90 5.79 1.88
N GLY A 204 11.78 6.42 1.09
CA GLY A 204 11.37 7.26 -0.03
C GLY A 204 11.50 6.54 -1.38
N VAL A 205 10.51 6.71 -2.26
CA VAL A 205 10.57 6.20 -3.64
C VAL A 205 10.96 7.32 -4.60
N ILE A 206 12.19 7.29 -5.11
CA ILE A 206 12.67 8.26 -6.12
C ILE A 206 11.84 8.13 -7.40
N HIS A 207 11.25 9.23 -7.86
CA HIS A 207 10.45 9.26 -9.08
C HIS A 207 11.29 9.03 -10.35
N ARG A 208 10.61 8.77 -11.47
CA ARG A 208 11.26 8.46 -12.77
C ARG A 208 11.13 9.52 -13.86
N ASN A 209 10.48 10.66 -13.57
CA ASN A 209 10.43 11.85 -14.43
C ASN A 209 11.78 12.60 -14.49
N MET A 210 12.85 11.86 -14.78
CA MET A 210 14.22 12.34 -15.00
C MET A 210 14.97 11.29 -15.83
N SER A 211 16.18 11.61 -16.30
CA SER A 211 17.01 10.64 -17.01
C SER A 211 17.40 9.45 -16.12
N ILE A 212 17.92 8.38 -16.74
CA ILE A 212 18.34 7.18 -16.01
C ILE A 212 19.53 7.50 -15.09
N SER A 213 20.50 8.26 -15.60
CA SER A 213 21.68 8.68 -14.86
C SER A 213 21.33 9.59 -13.68
N GLU A 214 20.41 10.55 -13.86
CA GLU A 214 19.94 11.40 -12.77
C GLU A 214 19.23 10.60 -11.68
N GLN A 215 18.35 9.67 -12.03
CA GLN A 215 17.66 8.84 -11.04
C GLN A 215 18.64 7.96 -10.25
N ALA A 216 19.61 7.36 -10.95
CA ALA A 216 20.68 6.59 -10.31
C ALA A 216 21.56 7.48 -9.40
N ALA A 217 21.80 8.74 -9.77
CA ALA A 217 22.53 9.69 -8.93
C ALA A 217 21.77 10.05 -7.65
N GLN A 218 20.44 10.20 -7.69
CA GLN A 218 19.59 10.40 -6.51
C GLN A 218 19.64 9.20 -5.55
N VAL A 219 19.62 7.98 -6.08
CA VAL A 219 19.83 6.74 -5.30
C VAL A 219 21.21 6.75 -4.64
N LYS A 220 22.28 6.97 -5.42
CA LYS A 220 23.66 7.04 -4.89
C LYS A 220 23.81 8.11 -3.81
N LYS A 221 23.21 9.29 -3.99
CA LYS A 221 23.20 10.38 -3.00
C LYS A 221 22.56 9.91 -1.69
N THR A 222 21.44 9.19 -1.77
CA THR A 222 20.74 8.65 -0.59
C THR A 222 21.57 7.57 0.12
N LYS A 223 22.10 6.58 -0.60
CA LYS A 223 22.93 5.51 -0.02
C LYS A 223 24.23 6.05 0.62
N ARG A 224 24.76 7.16 0.12
CA ARG A 224 25.97 7.82 0.66
C ARG A 224 25.68 8.80 1.78
N ALA A 225 24.41 9.14 2.04
CA ALA A 225 24.07 10.17 3.02
C ALA A 225 24.45 9.78 4.45
N GLU A 226 24.36 8.48 4.77
CA GLU A 226 24.84 7.89 6.01
C GLU A 226 25.50 6.55 5.71
N SER A 227 26.75 6.39 6.14
CA SER A 227 27.46 5.12 6.14
C SER A 227 28.32 5.09 7.41
N THR A 228 28.04 4.16 8.32
CA THR A 228 28.88 4.00 9.52
C THR A 228 30.27 3.48 9.16
N PHE A 229 30.41 2.77 8.03
CA PHE A 229 31.65 2.17 7.57
C PHE A 229 31.82 2.31 6.04
N ILE A 230 32.74 3.18 5.63
CA ILE A 230 33.02 3.46 4.22
C ILE A 230 34.03 2.42 3.72
N ARG A 231 33.61 1.43 2.90
CA ARG A 231 34.50 0.36 2.38
C ARG A 231 35.53 0.84 1.35
N ASN A 232 35.14 1.76 0.47
CA ASN A 232 36.03 2.31 -0.57
C ASN A 232 36.20 3.81 -0.36
N PRO A 233 36.93 4.24 0.68
CA PRO A 233 37.15 5.65 0.94
C PRO A 233 37.96 6.27 -0.19
N ILE A 234 37.75 7.58 -0.43
CA ILE A 234 38.52 8.32 -1.42
C ILE A 234 39.97 8.41 -0.94
N THR A 235 40.89 7.98 -1.81
CA THR A 235 42.33 8.02 -1.58
C THR A 235 43.04 8.91 -2.59
N LEU A 236 44.10 9.59 -2.18
CA LEU A 236 44.99 10.34 -3.08
C LEU A 236 46.44 9.90 -2.95
N PRO A 237 47.23 9.97 -4.05
CA PRO A 237 48.66 9.74 -3.96
C PRO A 237 49.40 10.96 -3.35
N PRO A 238 50.56 10.74 -2.73
CA PRO A 238 51.28 11.75 -1.93
C PRO A 238 51.86 12.92 -2.72
N ASP A 239 52.10 12.73 -4.01
CA ASP A 239 52.83 13.65 -4.91
C ASP A 239 51.93 14.71 -5.55
N LEU A 240 50.61 14.59 -5.41
CA LEU A 240 49.67 15.61 -5.90
C LEU A 240 49.77 16.90 -5.09
N PRO A 241 49.44 18.05 -5.71
CA PRO A 241 49.35 19.32 -5.02
C PRO A 241 48.14 19.37 -4.09
N ILE A 242 48.20 20.21 -3.05
CA ILE A 242 47.11 20.46 -2.11
C ILE A 242 45.82 20.93 -2.82
N SER A 243 45.94 21.67 -3.92
CA SER A 243 44.79 22.09 -4.75
C SER A 243 43.93 20.93 -5.22
N ALA A 244 44.53 19.81 -5.64
CA ALA A 244 43.80 18.61 -6.08
C ALA A 244 43.01 17.97 -4.92
N ALA A 245 43.58 17.97 -3.71
CA ALA A 245 42.87 17.50 -2.53
C ALA A 245 41.69 18.40 -2.17
N TYR A 246 41.84 19.72 -2.29
CA TYR A 246 40.77 20.69 -2.07
C TYR A 246 39.59 20.47 -3.03
N GLU A 247 39.86 20.29 -4.31
CA GLU A 247 38.83 20.02 -5.32
C GLU A 247 38.04 18.76 -4.98
N ILE A 248 38.74 17.65 -4.72
CA ILE A 248 38.11 16.37 -4.38
C ILE A 248 37.28 16.46 -3.10
N MET A 249 37.82 17.11 -2.06
CA MET A 249 37.11 17.31 -0.80
C MET A 249 35.84 18.14 -0.98
N ARG A 250 35.89 19.18 -1.83
CA ARG A 250 34.74 20.03 -2.15
C ARG A 250 33.69 19.30 -2.99
N GLU A 251 34.11 18.60 -4.04
CA GLU A 251 33.23 17.86 -4.94
C GLU A 251 32.46 16.74 -4.24
N ASN A 252 33.08 16.13 -3.22
CA ASN A 252 32.50 15.00 -2.49
C ASN A 252 31.92 15.38 -1.11
N ASP A 253 31.94 16.66 -0.73
CA ASP A 253 31.50 17.16 0.59
C ASP A 253 32.12 16.39 1.77
N ILE A 254 33.43 16.11 1.69
CA ILE A 254 34.18 15.39 2.73
C ILE A 254 35.25 16.26 3.37
N SER A 255 35.47 16.08 4.68
CA SER A 255 36.42 16.88 5.47
C SER A 255 37.82 16.26 5.58
N GLY A 256 38.12 15.23 4.78
CA GLY A 256 39.46 14.65 4.68
C GLY A 256 39.50 13.42 3.79
N VAL A 257 40.71 13.08 3.36
CA VAL A 257 41.03 12.03 2.38
C VAL A 257 42.21 11.20 2.89
N LEU A 258 42.20 9.90 2.59
CA LEU A 258 43.30 9.00 2.94
C LEU A 258 44.42 9.13 1.89
N ILE A 259 45.67 9.11 2.32
CA ILE A 259 46.81 9.21 1.40
C ILE A 259 47.47 7.85 1.27
N THR A 260 47.61 7.36 0.04
CA THR A 260 48.10 6.00 -0.25
C THR A 260 49.22 5.98 -1.29
N ARG A 261 50.10 4.98 -1.21
CA ARG A 261 50.99 4.57 -2.33
C ARG A 261 50.52 3.19 -2.80
N GLY A 262 49.81 3.16 -3.92
CA GLY A 262 49.05 1.97 -4.31
C GLY A 262 47.97 1.67 -3.24
N PRO A 263 47.83 0.43 -2.78
CA PRO A 263 46.82 0.09 -1.76
C PRO A 263 47.24 0.48 -0.33
N LYS A 264 48.53 0.75 -0.08
CA LYS A 264 49.05 0.99 1.27
C LYS A 264 48.76 2.39 1.78
N LEU A 265 48.23 2.45 3.01
CA LEU A 265 47.99 3.70 3.73
C LEU A 265 49.31 4.31 4.21
N ILE A 266 49.57 5.58 3.87
CA ILE A 266 50.79 6.30 4.28
C ILE A 266 50.51 7.64 4.98
N GLY A 267 49.28 8.14 4.92
CA GLY A 267 48.89 9.36 5.62
C GLY A 267 47.39 9.62 5.57
N ILE A 268 46.97 10.70 6.22
CA ILE A 268 45.64 11.29 6.10
C ILE A 268 45.79 12.79 5.96
N LEU A 269 44.99 13.39 5.08
CA LEU A 269 44.89 14.83 4.92
C LEU A 269 43.48 15.27 5.28
N THR A 270 43.35 16.25 6.17
CA THR A 270 42.07 16.76 6.64
C THR A 270 41.93 18.24 6.37
N SER A 271 40.69 18.75 6.44
CA SER A 271 40.41 20.17 6.27
C SER A 271 41.07 21.04 7.34
N ARG A 272 41.56 20.47 8.44
CA ARG A 272 42.35 21.20 9.46
C ARG A 272 43.79 21.40 9.04
N ASP A 273 44.37 20.42 8.35
CA ASP A 273 45.78 20.43 7.95
C ASP A 273 46.04 21.48 6.87
N ILE A 274 45.05 21.74 6.01
CA ILE A 274 45.16 22.69 4.88
C ILE A 274 44.45 24.03 5.12
N ARG A 275 43.73 24.20 6.24
CA ARG A 275 42.85 25.36 6.50
C ARG A 275 43.53 26.72 6.35
N PHE A 276 44.78 26.79 6.79
CA PHE A 276 45.59 28.01 6.81
C PHE A 276 46.73 27.96 5.79
N GLU A 277 46.70 26.98 4.88
CA GLU A 277 47.71 26.86 3.85
C GLU A 277 47.44 27.87 2.74
N THR A 278 48.40 28.78 2.52
CA THR A 278 48.31 29.81 1.48
C THR A 278 48.88 29.37 0.14
N ASP A 279 49.83 28.42 0.15
CA ASP A 279 50.44 27.86 -1.06
C ASP A 279 49.83 26.49 -1.38
N THR A 280 48.87 26.48 -2.31
CA THR A 280 48.16 25.27 -2.72
C THR A 280 48.93 24.42 -3.73
N SER A 281 50.12 24.85 -4.17
CA SER A 281 50.97 24.11 -5.11
C SER A 281 51.86 23.06 -4.43
N ARG A 282 52.06 23.19 -3.11
CA ARG A 282 52.82 22.24 -2.28
C ARG A 282 52.25 20.84 -2.36
N ARG A 283 53.11 19.84 -2.22
CA ARG A 283 52.69 18.42 -2.28
C ARG A 283 51.96 18.01 -1.02
N ILE A 284 50.97 17.13 -1.17
CA ILE A 284 50.21 16.54 -0.06
C ILE A 284 51.15 15.90 0.98
N GLU A 285 52.21 15.23 0.55
CA GLU A 285 53.15 14.56 1.46
C GLU A 285 53.88 15.48 2.45
N GLU A 286 53.95 16.78 2.15
CA GLU A 286 54.58 17.78 3.01
C GLU A 286 53.68 18.21 4.17
N VAL A 287 52.36 18.05 4.04
CA VAL A 287 51.37 18.56 5.00
C VAL A 287 50.52 17.45 5.63
N MET A 288 50.47 16.25 5.04
CA MET A 288 49.65 15.16 5.56
C MET A 288 50.11 14.67 6.95
N THR A 289 49.16 14.18 7.74
CA THR A 289 49.47 13.49 9.00
C THR A 289 50.01 12.09 8.71
N ARG A 290 51.24 11.80 9.16
CA ARG A 290 51.92 10.51 8.97
C ARG A 290 51.75 9.54 10.14
N LYS A 291 51.52 10.05 11.35
CA LYS A 291 51.32 9.21 12.55
C LYS A 291 49.84 8.84 12.66
N LEU A 292 49.49 7.71 12.08
CA LEU A 292 48.11 7.27 11.96
C LEU A 292 47.72 6.38 13.12
N VAL A 293 46.53 6.66 13.67
CA VAL A 293 45.78 5.68 14.45
C VAL A 293 44.89 4.96 13.45
N VAL A 294 45.02 3.64 13.38
CA VAL A 294 44.24 2.78 12.48
C VAL A 294 43.58 1.68 13.29
N ALA A 295 42.50 1.12 12.75
CA ALA A 295 41.95 -0.13 13.24
C ALA A 295 42.03 -1.20 12.14
N HIS A 296 41.90 -2.46 12.52
CA HIS A 296 42.00 -3.58 11.59
C HIS A 296 40.63 -4.02 11.11
N GLU A 297 40.61 -4.69 9.95
CA GLU A 297 39.41 -5.33 9.42
C GLU A 297 38.71 -6.20 10.48
N GLY A 298 37.39 -6.06 10.59
CA GLY A 298 36.57 -6.74 11.60
C GLY A 298 36.36 -5.96 12.91
N VAL A 299 36.90 -4.74 13.03
CA VAL A 299 36.63 -3.87 14.20
C VAL A 299 35.14 -3.60 14.36
N SER A 300 34.62 -3.77 15.58
CA SER A 300 33.23 -3.43 15.89
C SER A 300 33.03 -1.91 16.00
N GLU A 301 31.79 -1.45 15.81
CA GLU A 301 31.45 -0.03 15.98
C GLU A 301 31.75 0.48 17.40
N ALA A 302 31.58 -0.37 18.41
CA ALA A 302 31.90 -0.04 19.80
C ALA A 302 33.41 0.14 20.01
N GLU A 303 34.23 -0.77 19.49
CA GLU A 303 35.70 -0.64 19.57
C GLU A 303 36.20 0.57 18.77
N ALA A 304 35.66 0.81 17.57
CA ALA A 304 35.98 1.97 16.76
C ALA A 304 35.70 3.27 17.52
N ARG A 305 34.55 3.35 18.20
CA ARG A 305 34.18 4.48 19.08
C ARG A 305 35.23 4.71 20.16
N ASP A 306 35.61 3.65 20.87
CA ASP A 306 36.55 3.74 21.99
C ASP A 306 37.94 4.18 21.51
N ILE A 307 38.40 3.67 20.37
CA ILE A 307 39.65 4.10 19.72
C ILE A 307 39.56 5.60 19.37
N MET A 308 38.49 6.02 18.70
CA MET A 308 38.32 7.40 18.28
C MET A 308 38.25 8.36 19.47
N GLN A 309 37.55 7.98 20.55
CA GLN A 309 37.43 8.76 21.78
C GLN A 309 38.77 8.84 22.53
N LYS A 310 39.46 7.71 22.69
CA LYS A 310 40.77 7.63 23.37
C LYS A 310 41.82 8.48 22.67
N HIS A 311 41.85 8.42 21.34
CA HIS A 311 42.82 9.15 20.52
C HIS A 311 42.35 10.55 20.10
N LYS A 312 41.11 10.92 20.42
CA LYS A 312 40.47 12.21 20.08
C LYS A 312 40.53 12.53 18.57
N ILE A 313 40.26 11.52 17.75
CA ILE A 313 40.30 11.62 16.28
C ILE A 313 38.88 11.54 15.69
N GLU A 314 38.67 12.24 14.57
CA GLU A 314 37.37 12.25 13.87
C GLU A 314 37.28 11.25 12.72
N LYS A 315 38.40 10.65 12.33
CA LYS A 315 38.52 9.73 11.18
C LYS A 315 39.40 8.57 11.58
N LEU A 316 38.91 7.34 11.44
CA LEU A 316 39.61 6.11 11.76
C LEU A 316 39.74 5.25 10.49
N PRO A 317 40.92 5.26 9.83
CA PRO A 317 41.19 4.37 8.71
C PRO A 317 41.21 2.91 9.17
N ILE A 318 40.60 2.04 8.37
CA ILE A 318 40.58 0.59 8.58
C ILE A 318 41.53 -0.05 7.56
N VAL A 319 42.43 -0.90 8.05
CA VAL A 319 43.45 -1.56 7.22
C VAL A 319 43.46 -3.08 7.36
N ASP A 320 43.87 -3.77 6.30
CA ASP A 320 44.15 -5.21 6.36
C ASP A 320 45.47 -5.51 7.11
N LYS A 321 45.86 -6.79 7.18
CA LYS A 321 47.11 -7.24 7.80
C LYS A 321 48.38 -6.72 7.11
N ASN A 322 48.28 -6.30 5.84
CA ASN A 322 49.38 -5.81 5.03
C ASN A 322 49.49 -4.27 5.05
N GLY A 323 48.58 -3.59 5.75
CA GLY A 323 48.50 -2.12 5.81
C GLY A 323 47.78 -1.49 4.62
N ASN A 324 47.01 -2.28 3.86
CA ASN A 324 46.20 -1.77 2.76
C ASN A 324 44.89 -1.18 3.30
N VAL A 325 44.43 -0.08 2.71
CA VAL A 325 43.14 0.53 3.07
C VAL A 325 42.00 -0.40 2.68
N VAL A 326 41.16 -0.75 3.66
CA VAL A 326 39.91 -1.52 3.46
C VAL A 326 38.67 -0.74 3.91
N GLY A 327 38.85 0.40 4.58
CA GLY A 327 37.74 1.29 4.88
C GLY A 327 38.06 2.52 5.71
N LEU A 328 37.02 3.26 6.08
CA LEU A 328 37.09 4.47 6.91
C LEU A 328 35.83 4.60 7.76
N ILE A 329 36.00 4.87 9.06
CA ILE A 329 34.93 5.26 9.99
C ILE A 329 35.10 6.74 10.32
N THR A 330 34.00 7.50 10.32
CA THR A 330 34.02 8.92 10.70
C THR A 330 33.14 9.22 11.91
N PHE A 331 33.57 10.18 12.73
CA PHE A 331 32.83 10.61 13.91
C PHE A 331 31.51 11.28 13.54
N LYS A 332 31.45 11.94 12.38
CA LYS A 332 30.22 12.55 11.82
C LYS A 332 29.14 11.48 11.63
N ASP A 333 29.50 10.32 11.09
CA ASP A 333 28.56 9.23 10.83
C ASP A 333 28.08 8.56 12.13
N MET A 334 28.97 8.43 13.11
CA MET A 334 28.59 7.95 14.45
C MET A 334 27.61 8.87 15.18
N ILE A 335 27.78 10.19 15.08
CA ILE A 335 26.83 11.15 15.65
C ILE A 335 25.47 11.05 14.96
N ARG A 336 25.44 10.94 13.63
CA ARG A 336 24.20 10.87 12.84
C ARG A 336 23.31 9.70 13.27
N LYS A 337 23.90 8.53 13.52
CA LYS A 337 23.18 7.35 14.05
C LYS A 337 22.55 7.62 15.42
N ARG A 338 23.19 8.45 16.25
CA ARG A 338 22.63 8.87 17.56
C ARG A 338 21.52 9.90 17.43
N THR A 339 21.61 10.81 16.45
CA THR A 339 20.56 11.82 16.21
C THR A 339 19.33 11.22 15.53
N HIS A 340 19.50 10.13 14.78
CA HIS A 340 18.42 9.42 14.08
C HIS A 340 18.40 7.93 14.49
N PRO A 341 18.02 7.60 15.74
CA PRO A 341 18.04 6.22 16.23
C PRO A 341 17.00 5.34 15.53
N SER A 342 16.00 5.94 14.91
CA SER A 342 14.93 5.27 14.16
C SER A 342 15.23 5.15 12.67
N SER A 343 16.46 5.43 12.21
CA SER A 343 16.80 5.31 10.79
C SER A 343 16.50 3.92 10.24
N ALA A 344 15.85 3.85 9.09
CA ALA A 344 15.69 2.63 8.31
C ALA A 344 16.94 2.43 7.44
N THR A 345 17.69 1.37 7.70
CA THR A 345 18.96 1.06 7.03
C THR A 345 19.01 -0.36 6.50
N ASP A 346 19.80 -0.58 5.46
CA ASP A 346 20.16 -1.92 5.01
C ASP A 346 21.11 -2.62 6.01
N ALA A 347 21.45 -3.88 5.73
CA ALA A 347 22.35 -4.69 6.55
C ALA A 347 23.79 -4.11 6.64
N GLN A 348 24.15 -3.17 5.77
CA GLN A 348 25.44 -2.48 5.77
C GLN A 348 25.38 -1.12 6.50
N GLY A 349 24.21 -0.71 6.98
CA GLY A 349 24.01 0.55 7.69
C GLY A 349 23.83 1.76 6.77
N HIS A 350 23.58 1.57 5.48
CA HIS A 350 23.18 2.67 4.60
C HIS A 350 21.68 2.89 4.68
N LEU A 351 21.23 4.13 4.53
CA LEU A 351 19.80 4.45 4.47
C LEU A 351 19.10 3.65 3.36
N LEU A 352 17.90 3.15 3.65
CA LEU A 352 17.05 2.50 2.66
C LEU A 352 16.53 3.51 1.64
N VAL A 353 16.49 3.11 0.37
CA VAL A 353 15.92 3.90 -0.72
C VAL A 353 15.26 3.01 -1.76
N ALA A 354 14.11 3.46 -2.26
CA ALA A 354 13.40 2.82 -3.35
C ALA A 354 13.42 3.71 -4.59
N ALA A 355 13.17 3.12 -5.77
CA ALA A 355 13.07 3.89 -7.00
C ALA A 355 11.95 3.36 -7.90
N ALA A 356 11.20 4.27 -8.51
CA ALA A 356 10.14 3.91 -9.43
C ALA A 356 10.69 3.55 -10.81
N ILE A 357 10.08 2.54 -11.44
CA ILE A 357 10.35 2.13 -12.81
C ILE A 357 9.04 2.00 -13.59
N GLY A 358 9.12 2.27 -14.89
CA GLY A 358 8.01 2.09 -15.82
C GLY A 358 8.03 0.71 -16.48
N VAL A 359 7.11 0.49 -17.41
CA VAL A 359 7.02 -0.75 -18.20
C VAL A 359 7.39 -0.57 -19.67
N GLY A 360 7.77 0.65 -20.07
CA GLY A 360 8.17 1.00 -21.44
C GLY A 360 9.55 0.48 -21.84
N LYS A 361 10.00 0.82 -23.05
CA LYS A 361 11.19 0.21 -23.71
C LYS A 361 12.50 0.35 -22.94
N LYS A 362 12.68 1.44 -22.17
CA LYS A 362 13.91 1.71 -21.40
C LYS A 362 13.92 1.11 -19.99
N ARG A 363 12.96 0.24 -19.68
CA ARG A 363 12.79 -0.30 -18.32
C ARG A 363 13.99 -1.13 -17.87
N GLU A 364 14.58 -1.91 -18.78
CA GLU A 364 15.73 -2.78 -18.49
C GLU A 364 16.98 -1.94 -18.16
N GLU A 365 17.39 -1.05 -19.06
CA GLU A 365 18.51 -0.12 -18.86
C GLU A 365 18.37 0.66 -17.54
N ARG A 366 17.17 1.20 -17.27
CA ARG A 366 16.89 1.93 -16.03
C ARG A 366 17.04 1.04 -14.80
N SER A 367 16.49 -0.18 -14.83
CA SER A 367 16.57 -1.10 -13.70
C SER A 367 18.02 -1.48 -13.37
N TYR A 368 18.85 -1.80 -14.37
CA TYR A 368 20.27 -2.10 -14.15
C TYR A 368 21.02 -0.93 -13.51
N ALA A 369 20.84 0.29 -14.02
CA ALA A 369 21.50 1.47 -13.46
C ALA A 369 21.10 1.76 -12.00
N LEU A 370 19.84 1.50 -11.64
CA LEU A 370 19.35 1.67 -10.27
C LEU A 370 19.87 0.58 -9.33
N VAL A 371 19.96 -0.67 -9.79
CA VAL A 371 20.54 -1.77 -9.02
C VAL A 371 22.03 -1.55 -8.81
N GLU A 372 22.76 -1.12 -9.84
CA GLU A 372 24.18 -0.73 -9.71
C GLU A 372 24.37 0.45 -8.75
N ALA A 373 23.40 1.37 -8.69
CA ALA A 373 23.38 2.47 -7.73
C ALA A 373 23.10 2.02 -6.28
N GLY A 374 22.67 0.78 -6.07
CA GLY A 374 22.38 0.21 -4.75
C GLY A 374 20.97 0.48 -4.24
N VAL A 375 19.96 0.51 -5.14
CA VAL A 375 18.55 0.60 -4.73
C VAL A 375 18.11 -0.64 -3.95
N ASP A 376 17.33 -0.45 -2.88
CA ASP A 376 16.88 -1.55 -2.02
C ASP A 376 15.54 -2.15 -2.51
N MET A 377 14.69 -1.32 -3.13
CA MET A 377 13.38 -1.72 -3.67
C MET A 377 13.08 -1.02 -5.00
N LEU A 378 12.70 -1.80 -6.01
CA LEU A 378 12.16 -1.30 -7.28
C LEU A 378 10.64 -1.27 -7.24
N VAL A 379 10.04 -0.14 -7.60
CA VAL A 379 8.58 0.05 -7.62
C VAL A 379 8.10 0.15 -9.06
N ILE A 380 7.47 -0.91 -9.57
CA ILE A 380 6.82 -0.90 -10.88
C ILE A 380 5.55 -0.07 -10.76
N ASP A 381 5.55 1.11 -11.38
CA ASP A 381 4.57 2.15 -11.13
C ASP A 381 3.74 2.45 -12.39
N SER A 382 2.57 1.82 -12.45
CA SER A 382 1.59 1.93 -13.54
C SER A 382 0.21 2.35 -13.01
N ALA A 383 -0.59 3.02 -13.83
CA ALA A 383 -1.99 3.29 -13.52
C ALA A 383 -2.84 2.00 -13.50
N HIS A 384 -2.41 0.96 -14.22
CA HIS A 384 -3.09 -0.33 -14.29
C HIS A 384 -2.11 -1.51 -14.16
N GLY A 385 -1.94 -1.97 -12.91
CA GLY A 385 -1.06 -3.08 -12.57
C GLY A 385 -1.52 -4.46 -13.06
N HIS A 386 -2.83 -4.63 -13.31
CA HIS A 386 -3.38 -5.88 -13.86
C HIS A 386 -3.27 -5.98 -15.39
N SER A 387 -2.27 -5.31 -15.97
CA SER A 387 -2.00 -5.37 -17.41
C SER A 387 -0.93 -6.42 -17.70
N LYS A 388 -1.00 -7.04 -18.89
CA LYS A 388 0.00 -8.02 -19.34
C LYS A 388 1.42 -7.45 -19.26
N ASN A 389 1.61 -6.19 -19.66
CA ASN A 389 2.92 -5.54 -19.66
C ASN A 389 3.51 -5.42 -18.25
N VAL A 390 2.70 -5.12 -17.23
CA VAL A 390 3.15 -5.04 -15.83
C VAL A 390 3.45 -6.43 -15.27
N ILE A 391 2.59 -7.42 -15.54
CA ILE A 391 2.81 -8.81 -15.12
C ILE A 391 4.11 -9.36 -15.71
N ASP A 392 4.34 -9.15 -17.00
CA ASP A 392 5.55 -9.61 -17.68
C ASP A 392 6.79 -8.88 -17.18
N ALA A 393 6.71 -7.56 -16.96
CA ALA A 393 7.81 -6.79 -16.37
C ALA A 393 8.14 -7.27 -14.96
N THR A 394 7.13 -7.54 -14.13
CA THR A 394 7.31 -8.08 -12.77
C THR A 394 8.08 -9.40 -12.80
N ARG A 395 7.67 -10.33 -13.68
CA ARG A 395 8.33 -11.62 -13.85
C ARG A 395 9.77 -11.49 -14.36
N GLU A 396 9.99 -10.57 -15.29
CA GLU A 396 11.32 -10.30 -15.84
C GLU A 396 12.26 -9.71 -14.79
N PHE A 397 11.82 -8.68 -14.05
CA PHE A 397 12.65 -8.05 -13.02
C PHE A 397 12.96 -8.99 -11.87
N LYS A 398 11.99 -9.79 -11.41
CA LYS A 398 12.25 -10.77 -10.35
C LYS A 398 13.27 -11.82 -10.79
N ARG A 399 13.25 -12.21 -12.07
CA ARG A 399 14.25 -13.15 -12.63
C ARG A 399 15.63 -12.52 -12.77
N ASN A 400 15.71 -11.27 -13.24
CA ASN A 400 16.99 -10.60 -13.49
C ASN A 400 17.65 -10.08 -12.21
N PHE A 401 16.85 -9.72 -11.20
CA PHE A 401 17.29 -9.13 -9.94
C PHE A 401 16.66 -9.86 -8.75
N PRO A 402 16.97 -11.16 -8.53
CA PRO A 402 16.34 -11.94 -7.47
C PRO A 402 16.59 -11.37 -6.07
N ASP A 403 17.69 -10.63 -5.92
CA ASP A 403 18.09 -10.03 -4.65
C ASP A 403 17.46 -8.66 -4.35
N VAL A 404 16.76 -8.07 -5.31
CA VAL A 404 16.11 -6.76 -5.14
C VAL A 404 14.63 -6.96 -4.88
N VAL A 405 14.08 -6.22 -3.93
CA VAL A 405 12.65 -6.29 -3.61
C VAL A 405 11.84 -5.62 -4.72
N ILE A 406 10.84 -6.32 -5.26
CA ILE A 406 9.99 -5.83 -6.33
C ILE A 406 8.59 -5.52 -5.79
N ALA A 407 8.26 -4.23 -5.69
CA ALA A 407 6.92 -3.76 -5.41
C ALA A 407 6.18 -3.49 -6.73
N SER A 408 4.99 -4.07 -6.94
CA SER A 408 4.26 -3.94 -8.20
C SER A 408 2.83 -3.42 -8.02
N GLY A 409 2.42 -2.48 -8.89
CA GLY A 409 1.07 -1.91 -8.87
C GLY A 409 0.84 -0.82 -9.94
N ASN A 410 -0.27 -0.09 -9.88
CA ASN A 410 -1.31 -0.15 -8.85
C ASN A 410 -2.40 -1.16 -9.20
N VAL A 411 -2.92 -1.83 -8.17
CA VAL A 411 -4.09 -2.71 -8.28
C VAL A 411 -5.19 -2.27 -7.33
N ALA A 412 -6.41 -2.78 -7.53
CA ALA A 412 -7.54 -2.50 -6.65
C ALA A 412 -8.47 -3.70 -6.42
N THR A 413 -8.15 -4.87 -6.97
CA THR A 413 -8.98 -6.09 -6.84
C THR A 413 -8.12 -7.28 -6.47
N GLY A 414 -8.75 -8.27 -5.83
CA GLY A 414 -8.09 -9.51 -5.42
C GLY A 414 -7.49 -10.32 -6.58
N GLU A 415 -8.12 -10.32 -7.75
CA GLU A 415 -7.61 -11.02 -8.94
C GLU A 415 -6.30 -10.41 -9.43
N ALA A 416 -6.22 -9.08 -9.41
CA ALA A 416 -5.02 -8.35 -9.79
C ALA A 416 -3.86 -8.61 -8.81
N VAL A 417 -4.18 -8.73 -7.51
CA VAL A 417 -3.22 -9.13 -6.48
C VAL A 417 -2.68 -10.52 -6.78
N SER A 418 -3.54 -11.52 -7.00
CA SER A 418 -3.10 -12.89 -7.34
C SER A 418 -2.19 -12.91 -8.58
N ALA A 419 -2.57 -12.19 -9.64
CA ALA A 419 -1.80 -12.16 -10.88
C ALA A 419 -0.39 -11.59 -10.71
N LEU A 420 -0.21 -10.57 -9.85
CA LEU A 420 1.10 -10.00 -9.57
C LEU A 420 1.93 -10.85 -8.61
N ILE A 421 1.30 -11.52 -7.64
CA ILE A 421 1.96 -12.50 -6.77
C ILE A 421 2.49 -13.67 -7.61
N ASP A 422 1.67 -14.23 -8.51
CA ASP A 422 2.08 -15.30 -9.43
C ASP A 422 3.19 -14.86 -10.39
N ALA A 423 3.31 -13.55 -10.65
CA ALA A 423 4.39 -12.98 -11.44
C ALA A 423 5.70 -12.82 -10.64
N GLY A 424 5.67 -12.95 -9.31
CA GLY A 424 6.84 -12.83 -8.44
C GLY A 424 7.00 -11.46 -7.77
N ALA A 425 5.93 -10.67 -7.63
CA ALA A 425 5.98 -9.45 -6.82
C ALA A 425 6.18 -9.79 -5.34
N ASP A 426 7.13 -9.12 -4.70
CA ASP A 426 7.40 -9.25 -3.26
C ASP A 426 6.45 -8.40 -2.42
N ILE A 427 5.96 -7.29 -3.00
CA ILE A 427 5.04 -6.34 -2.35
C ILE A 427 4.00 -5.86 -3.38
N ILE A 428 2.76 -5.67 -2.95
CA ILE A 428 1.68 -5.18 -3.84
C ILE A 428 1.29 -3.74 -3.49
N LYS A 429 1.23 -2.86 -4.49
CA LYS A 429 0.78 -1.48 -4.32
C LYS A 429 -0.70 -1.31 -4.71
N VAL A 430 -1.52 -0.85 -3.77
CA VAL A 430 -2.99 -0.84 -3.87
C VAL A 430 -3.54 0.59 -3.92
N GLY A 431 -4.30 0.89 -4.96
CA GLY A 431 -5.09 2.12 -5.08
C GLY A 431 -5.18 2.65 -6.50
N ILE A 432 -6.40 2.77 -7.04
CA ILE A 432 -6.66 3.34 -8.37
C ILE A 432 -7.58 4.54 -8.25
N GLY A 433 -7.03 5.72 -8.54
CA GLY A 433 -7.72 7.01 -8.48
C GLY A 433 -8.03 7.65 -7.11
N PRO A 434 -7.53 7.19 -5.94
CA PRO A 434 -7.84 7.84 -4.66
C PRO A 434 -7.00 9.09 -4.38
N GLY A 435 -5.93 9.33 -5.16
CA GLY A 435 -5.02 10.45 -4.94
C GLY A 435 -5.71 11.81 -5.10
N SER A 436 -5.35 12.79 -4.25
CA SER A 436 -5.99 14.11 -4.19
C SER A 436 -5.91 14.95 -5.47
N ILE A 437 -5.06 14.55 -6.40
CA ILE A 437 -4.76 15.23 -7.67
C ILE A 437 -5.00 14.30 -8.88
N CYS A 438 -5.54 13.11 -8.64
CA CYS A 438 -5.80 12.12 -9.67
C CYS A 438 -7.23 12.30 -10.18
N THR A 439 -7.38 12.41 -11.49
CA THR A 439 -8.69 12.53 -12.14
C THR A 439 -9.08 11.26 -12.90
N THR A 440 -8.31 10.17 -12.79
CA THR A 440 -8.60 8.88 -13.45
C THR A 440 -10.06 8.45 -13.27
N ARG A 441 -10.63 8.54 -12.05
CA ARG A 441 -12.02 8.15 -11.80
C ARG A 441 -13.03 9.00 -12.56
N VAL A 442 -12.73 10.29 -12.69
CA VAL A 442 -13.60 11.26 -13.35
C VAL A 442 -13.50 11.16 -14.87
N VAL A 443 -12.26 11.06 -15.38
CA VAL A 443 -11.97 11.09 -16.81
C VAL A 443 -12.24 9.74 -17.48
N THR A 444 -11.87 8.64 -16.83
CA THR A 444 -11.99 7.27 -17.40
C THR A 444 -13.20 6.50 -16.87
N GLY A 445 -13.79 6.93 -15.75
CA GLY A 445 -14.81 6.16 -15.03
C GLY A 445 -14.26 4.95 -14.24
N VAL A 446 -12.94 4.70 -14.27
CA VAL A 446 -12.30 3.55 -13.62
C VAL A 446 -11.75 3.94 -12.25
N GLY A 447 -12.05 3.13 -11.24
CA GLY A 447 -11.46 3.25 -9.91
C GLY A 447 -12.16 2.35 -8.90
N TYR A 448 -11.68 2.40 -7.66
CA TYR A 448 -12.21 1.60 -6.56
C TYR A 448 -12.09 2.38 -5.25
N PRO A 449 -13.16 2.57 -4.46
CA PRO A 449 -13.08 3.26 -3.16
C PRO A 449 -11.97 2.67 -2.26
N GLN A 450 -11.09 3.52 -1.73
CA GLN A 450 -9.79 3.09 -1.25
C GLN A 450 -9.85 2.13 -0.06
N ALA A 451 -10.79 2.33 0.88
CA ALA A 451 -10.90 1.47 2.05
C ALA A 451 -11.32 0.05 1.63
N SER A 452 -12.31 -0.08 0.74
CA SER A 452 -12.70 -1.37 0.20
C SER A 452 -11.59 -2.00 -0.64
N ALA A 453 -10.88 -1.21 -1.48
CA ALA A 453 -9.77 -1.73 -2.29
C ALA A 453 -8.66 -2.33 -1.40
N VAL A 454 -8.27 -1.63 -0.34
CA VAL A 454 -7.27 -2.11 0.63
C VAL A 454 -7.74 -3.40 1.28
N PHE A 455 -8.97 -3.44 1.81
CA PHE A 455 -9.54 -4.61 2.47
C PHE A 455 -9.60 -5.84 1.56
N ASP A 456 -10.12 -5.68 0.34
CA ASP A 456 -10.28 -6.77 -0.62
C ASP A 456 -8.93 -7.30 -1.11
N CYS A 457 -7.96 -6.41 -1.35
CA CYS A 457 -6.60 -6.80 -1.73
C CYS A 457 -5.86 -7.49 -0.58
N ALA A 458 -5.95 -6.96 0.65
CA ALA A 458 -5.29 -7.52 1.84
C ALA A 458 -5.76 -8.94 2.12
N LYS A 459 -7.07 -9.21 1.95
CA LYS A 459 -7.65 -10.55 2.12
C LYS A 459 -7.02 -11.60 1.21
N VAL A 460 -6.59 -11.22 0.01
CA VAL A 460 -5.89 -12.12 -0.92
C VAL A 460 -4.41 -12.19 -0.57
N ALA A 461 -3.74 -11.04 -0.44
CA ALA A 461 -2.30 -10.98 -0.22
C ALA A 461 -1.86 -11.74 1.06
N LYS A 462 -2.66 -11.63 2.13
CA LYS A 462 -2.43 -12.33 3.41
C LYS A 462 -2.41 -13.85 3.29
N LYS A 463 -3.13 -14.44 2.33
CA LYS A 463 -3.10 -15.91 2.09
C LYS A 463 -1.75 -16.38 1.55
N HIS A 464 -1.00 -15.47 0.95
CA HIS A 464 0.32 -15.72 0.36
C HIS A 464 1.46 -15.11 1.20
N ASN A 465 1.14 -14.50 2.34
CA ASN A 465 2.10 -13.77 3.17
C ASN A 465 2.87 -12.69 2.40
N ILE A 466 2.16 -12.00 1.50
CA ILE A 466 2.70 -10.86 0.72
C ILE A 466 2.12 -9.57 1.29
N PRO A 467 2.96 -8.59 1.68
CA PRO A 467 2.48 -7.31 2.20
C PRO A 467 1.85 -6.44 1.11
N ILE A 468 1.02 -5.50 1.54
CA ILE A 468 0.46 -4.48 0.67
C ILE A 468 0.77 -3.06 1.15
N ILE A 469 0.95 -2.17 0.18
CA ILE A 469 1.08 -0.72 0.38
C ILE A 469 -0.23 -0.05 -0.03
N ALA A 470 -0.89 0.65 0.89
CA ALA A 470 -2.04 1.50 0.55
C ALA A 470 -1.56 2.84 -0.04
N ASP A 471 -1.85 3.09 -1.31
CA ASP A 471 -1.37 4.25 -2.07
C ASP A 471 -2.49 5.24 -2.41
N GLY A 472 -2.44 6.42 -1.77
CA GLY A 472 -3.36 7.53 -2.00
C GLY A 472 -4.63 7.53 -1.15
N GLY A 473 -5.37 8.64 -1.18
CA GLY A 473 -6.61 8.85 -0.40
C GLY A 473 -6.40 9.34 1.04
N THR A 474 -5.19 9.24 1.58
CA THR A 474 -4.85 9.67 2.93
C THR A 474 -4.83 11.20 3.05
N ARG A 475 -5.71 11.76 3.90
CA ARG A 475 -5.75 13.20 4.21
C ARG A 475 -5.37 13.51 5.66
N TYR A 476 -5.62 12.57 6.56
CA TYR A 476 -5.32 12.72 7.98
C TYR A 476 -4.58 11.51 8.53
N SER A 477 -3.94 11.66 9.69
CA SER A 477 -3.28 10.53 10.37
C SER A 477 -4.25 9.39 10.70
N GLY A 478 -5.53 9.68 10.96
CA GLY A 478 -6.56 8.66 11.16
C GLY A 478 -6.78 7.75 9.95
N ASP A 479 -6.58 8.26 8.72
CA ASP A 479 -6.69 7.45 7.50
C ASP A 479 -5.56 6.40 7.42
N ILE A 480 -4.38 6.70 7.97
CA ILE A 480 -3.27 5.75 8.09
C ILE A 480 -3.67 4.61 9.02
N THR A 481 -4.21 4.93 10.21
CA THR A 481 -4.69 3.91 11.15
C THR A 481 -5.79 3.04 10.54
N LYS A 482 -6.72 3.65 9.79
CA LYS A 482 -7.77 2.92 9.07
C LYS A 482 -7.17 2.00 7.99
N ALA A 483 -6.28 2.50 7.15
CA ALA A 483 -5.64 1.71 6.10
C ALA A 483 -4.88 0.50 6.66
N LEU A 484 -4.08 0.70 7.71
CA LEU A 484 -3.36 -0.38 8.38
C LEU A 484 -4.35 -1.36 9.05
N GLY A 485 -5.38 -0.87 9.75
CA GLY A 485 -6.41 -1.71 10.34
C GLY A 485 -7.22 -2.54 9.33
N LEU A 486 -7.35 -2.07 8.08
CA LEU A 486 -7.98 -2.82 6.99
C LEU A 486 -7.09 -3.94 6.42
N GLY A 487 -5.83 -4.01 6.86
CA GLY A 487 -4.87 -5.05 6.48
C GLY A 487 -3.73 -4.59 5.57
N ALA A 488 -3.51 -3.28 5.41
CA ALA A 488 -2.27 -2.79 4.81
C ALA A 488 -1.10 -2.88 5.80
N ASP A 489 0.10 -3.08 5.27
CA ASP A 489 1.35 -3.16 6.07
C ASP A 489 2.06 -1.81 6.11
N SER A 490 1.90 -1.01 5.03
CA SER A 490 2.38 0.37 4.99
C SER A 490 1.48 1.26 4.14
N VAL A 491 1.68 2.57 4.27
CA VAL A 491 0.92 3.60 3.55
C VAL A 491 1.86 4.49 2.76
N MET A 492 1.60 4.64 1.46
CA MET A 492 2.29 5.57 0.58
C MET A 492 1.60 6.94 0.58
N ILE A 493 2.37 8.00 0.84
CA ILE A 493 1.89 9.36 1.07
C ILE A 493 2.47 10.31 0.02
N GLY A 494 1.59 11.05 -0.66
CA GLY A 494 1.93 12.14 -1.58
C GLY A 494 1.67 13.52 -0.96
N ASN A 495 0.43 13.99 -1.08
CA ASN A 495 -0.01 15.35 -0.70
C ASN A 495 0.42 15.81 0.69
N LEU A 496 0.41 14.91 1.69
CA LEU A 496 0.77 15.31 3.04
C LEU A 496 2.25 15.69 3.17
N LEU A 497 3.12 15.17 2.30
CA LEU A 497 4.56 15.45 2.27
C LEU A 497 4.96 16.49 1.21
N ALA A 498 4.15 16.71 0.17
CA ALA A 498 4.49 17.62 -0.94
C ALA A 498 4.77 19.08 -0.51
N GLY A 499 4.22 19.51 0.63
CA GLY A 499 4.41 20.87 1.16
C GLY A 499 5.64 21.04 2.06
N THR A 500 6.43 19.99 2.29
CA THR A 500 7.56 20.06 3.21
C THR A 500 8.80 20.64 2.53
N GLU A 501 9.79 21.01 3.34
CA GLU A 501 11.04 21.60 2.88
C GLU A 501 11.79 20.70 1.90
N GLU A 502 11.89 19.41 2.22
CA GLU A 502 12.64 18.37 1.50
C GLU A 502 11.95 17.86 0.24
N ALA A 503 10.65 18.13 0.07
CA ALA A 503 9.96 17.78 -1.16
C ALA A 503 10.54 18.58 -2.34
N PRO A 504 10.74 17.99 -3.53
CA PRO A 504 11.13 18.75 -4.71
C PRO A 504 10.00 19.71 -5.12
N GLY A 505 10.35 20.83 -5.76
CA GLY A 505 9.39 21.80 -6.28
C GLY A 505 9.56 23.21 -5.71
N GLU A 506 9.08 24.19 -6.48
CA GLU A 506 9.23 25.60 -6.17
C GLU A 506 8.34 26.02 -4.99
N THR A 507 8.91 26.84 -4.10
CA THR A 507 8.14 27.52 -3.06
C THR A 507 7.63 28.84 -3.60
N VAL A 508 6.31 29.00 -3.65
CA VAL A 508 5.64 30.18 -4.20
C VAL A 508 4.98 30.97 -3.07
N LEU A 509 5.08 32.30 -3.13
CA LEU A 509 4.34 33.18 -2.23
C LEU A 509 2.99 33.54 -2.87
N TYR A 510 1.90 33.28 -2.14
CA TYR A 510 0.55 33.65 -2.57
C TYR A 510 -0.24 34.21 -1.39
N GLU A 511 -0.80 35.41 -1.56
CA GLU A 511 -1.53 36.13 -0.52
C GLU A 511 -0.77 36.19 0.83
N GLY A 512 0.54 36.41 0.76
CA GLY A 512 1.41 36.49 1.94
C GLY A 512 1.71 35.15 2.63
N ARG A 513 1.23 34.02 2.10
CA ARG A 513 1.49 32.68 2.61
C ARG A 513 2.40 31.89 1.65
N ARG A 514 3.25 31.04 2.21
CA ARG A 514 4.13 30.15 1.44
C ARG A 514 3.38 28.88 1.03
N PHE A 515 3.51 28.50 -0.22
CA PHE A 515 2.99 27.27 -0.81
C PHE A 515 4.09 26.54 -1.58
N LYS A 516 3.90 25.25 -1.86
CA LYS A 516 4.70 24.50 -2.84
C LYS A 516 3.83 24.02 -3.98
N VAL A 517 4.40 23.97 -5.18
CA VAL A 517 3.75 23.39 -6.36
C VAL A 517 3.61 21.88 -6.18
N TYR A 518 2.41 21.34 -6.43
CA TYR A 518 2.11 19.92 -6.31
C TYR A 518 1.32 19.44 -7.52
N ARG A 519 1.78 18.38 -8.20
CA ARG A 519 1.14 17.89 -9.42
C ARG A 519 1.09 16.38 -9.53
N GLY A 520 0.08 15.90 -10.24
CA GLY A 520 -0.16 14.47 -10.45
C GLY A 520 0.72 13.94 -11.56
N MET A 521 1.13 12.68 -11.46
CA MET A 521 1.90 12.05 -12.54
C MET A 521 1.10 12.02 -13.87
N GLY A 522 -0.23 12.07 -13.80
CA GLY A 522 -1.12 12.17 -14.96
C GLY A 522 -1.43 13.59 -15.40
N SER A 523 -0.81 14.62 -14.77
CA SER A 523 -0.93 15.99 -15.25
C SER A 523 -0.15 16.18 -16.55
N LEU A 524 -0.56 17.17 -17.34
CA LEU A 524 0.07 17.44 -18.63
C LEU A 524 1.58 17.69 -18.51
N GLU A 525 2.01 18.45 -17.50
CA GLU A 525 3.42 18.77 -17.27
C GLU A 525 4.23 17.54 -16.84
N ALA A 526 3.68 16.68 -15.98
CA ALA A 526 4.33 15.45 -15.59
C ALA A 526 4.45 14.46 -16.77
N MET A 527 3.42 14.38 -17.61
CA MET A 527 3.43 13.55 -18.82
C MET A 527 4.48 14.03 -19.84
N LYS A 528 4.58 15.36 -20.07
CA LYS A 528 5.64 15.95 -20.92
C LYS A 528 7.05 15.58 -20.45
N LYS A 529 7.25 15.40 -19.14
CA LYS A 529 8.54 15.06 -18.50
C LYS A 529 8.81 13.55 -18.36
N GLY A 530 7.94 12.68 -18.87
CA GLY A 530 8.21 11.24 -18.95
C GLY A 530 7.22 10.32 -18.25
N ALA A 531 6.10 10.84 -17.72
CA ALA A 531 5.07 10.00 -17.10
C ALA A 531 4.09 9.33 -18.08
N ARG A 532 4.25 9.52 -19.39
CA ARG A 532 3.29 9.04 -20.43
C ARG A 532 3.04 7.54 -20.42
N ASP A 533 4.06 6.72 -20.20
CA ASP A 533 3.92 5.26 -20.20
C ASP A 533 3.06 4.74 -19.06
N ARG A 534 3.07 5.44 -17.91
CA ARG A 534 2.21 5.13 -16.77
C ARG A 534 0.72 5.10 -17.16
N TYR A 535 0.33 5.93 -18.13
CA TYR A 535 -1.05 6.12 -18.61
C TYR A 535 -1.24 5.59 -20.03
N HIS A 536 -0.33 4.74 -20.52
CA HIS A 536 -0.40 4.11 -21.84
C HIS A 536 -0.48 5.10 -23.02
N GLN A 537 0.16 6.26 -22.89
CA GLN A 537 0.18 7.33 -23.90
C GLN A 537 1.58 7.57 -24.49
N GLU A 538 2.45 6.55 -24.51
CA GLU A 538 3.83 6.66 -25.04
C GLU A 538 3.86 7.08 -26.51
N GLU A 539 2.92 6.56 -27.30
CA GLU A 539 2.86 6.77 -28.76
C GLU A 539 2.25 8.12 -29.15
N VAL A 540 1.72 8.89 -28.19
CA VAL A 540 1.14 10.21 -28.45
C VAL A 540 2.27 11.25 -28.54
N GLU A 541 2.67 11.58 -29.77
CA GLU A 541 3.73 12.57 -30.05
C GLU A 541 3.25 14.02 -29.87
N ASN A 542 2.00 14.31 -30.25
CA ASN A 542 1.44 15.66 -30.10
C ASN A 542 0.92 15.87 -28.67
N PHE A 543 1.62 16.70 -27.89
CA PHE A 543 1.25 17.00 -26.50
C PHE A 543 -0.15 17.60 -26.34
N SER A 544 -0.72 18.28 -27.35
CA SER A 544 -2.09 18.79 -27.27
C SER A 544 -3.16 17.72 -27.37
N LYS A 545 -2.79 16.50 -27.78
CA LYS A 545 -3.67 15.32 -27.86
C LYS A 545 -3.57 14.40 -26.64
N LEU A 546 -2.73 14.73 -25.65
CA LEU A 546 -2.67 13.96 -24.41
C LEU A 546 -3.98 14.09 -23.64
N VAL A 547 -4.41 12.98 -23.04
CA VAL A 547 -5.58 12.91 -22.16
C VAL A 547 -5.07 12.84 -20.71
N PRO A 548 -5.03 13.95 -19.97
CA PRO A 548 -4.48 13.97 -18.62
C PRO A 548 -5.42 13.28 -17.62
N GLU A 549 -4.82 12.47 -16.75
CA GLU A 549 -5.48 11.78 -15.64
C GLU A 549 -5.07 12.34 -14.28
N GLY A 550 -4.55 13.57 -14.26
CA GLY A 550 -4.25 14.32 -13.05
C GLY A 550 -4.21 15.82 -13.28
N VAL A 551 -4.14 16.56 -12.17
CA VAL A 551 -4.10 18.02 -12.14
C VAL A 551 -2.82 18.55 -11.50
N GLU A 552 -2.61 19.86 -11.62
CA GLU A 552 -1.57 20.61 -10.93
C GLU A 552 -2.23 21.64 -10.02
N GLY A 553 -1.64 21.84 -8.84
CA GLY A 553 -2.13 22.75 -7.83
C GLY A 553 -0.99 23.18 -6.89
N ARG A 554 -1.38 23.72 -5.75
CA ARG A 554 -0.46 24.17 -4.71
C ARG A 554 -0.91 23.68 -3.35
N VAL A 555 0.06 23.36 -2.51
CA VAL A 555 -0.17 22.92 -1.12
C VAL A 555 0.52 23.89 -0.16
N PRO A 556 -0.06 24.18 1.02
CA PRO A 556 0.59 25.06 1.98
C PRO A 556 1.97 24.53 2.37
N TYR A 557 2.95 25.42 2.56
CA TYR A 557 4.25 25.05 3.11
C TYR A 557 4.09 24.54 4.56
N LYS A 558 4.78 23.44 4.88
CA LYS A 558 4.62 22.71 6.15
C LYS A 558 5.86 22.68 7.04
N GLY A 559 6.98 23.26 6.60
CA GLY A 559 8.25 23.13 7.32
C GLY A 559 8.95 21.79 7.03
N PRO A 560 9.86 21.36 7.91
CA PRO A 560 10.57 20.09 7.76
C PRO A 560 9.63 18.87 7.77
N VAL A 561 9.95 17.84 6.98
CA VAL A 561 9.13 16.63 6.89
C VAL A 561 9.08 15.87 8.21
N ALA A 562 10.14 15.95 9.02
CA ALA A 562 10.21 15.30 10.34
C ALA A 562 9.03 15.69 11.25
N ASP A 563 8.62 16.97 11.23
CA ASP A 563 7.49 17.46 12.04
C ASP A 563 6.17 16.85 11.56
N SER A 564 6.01 16.73 10.24
CA SER A 564 4.83 16.09 9.65
C SER A 564 4.79 14.60 9.99
N LEU A 565 5.90 13.89 9.85
CA LEU A 565 6.00 12.46 10.18
C LEU A 565 5.73 12.20 11.67
N TYR A 566 6.25 13.05 12.56
CA TYR A 566 5.98 12.97 14.00
C TYR A 566 4.47 13.01 14.30
N GLN A 567 3.73 13.95 13.68
CA GLN A 567 2.28 14.06 13.85
C GLN A 567 1.52 12.88 13.26
N LEU A 568 1.94 12.38 12.09
CA LEU A 568 1.32 11.22 11.44
C LEU A 568 1.48 9.95 12.28
N VAL A 569 2.70 9.68 12.75
CA VAL A 569 3.02 8.52 13.60
C VAL A 569 2.38 8.67 14.98
N GLY A 570 2.34 9.88 15.54
CA GLY A 570 1.64 10.17 16.79
C GLY A 570 0.14 9.85 16.70
N GLY A 571 -0.51 10.24 15.60
CA GLY A 571 -1.90 9.89 15.33
C GLY A 571 -2.13 8.38 15.14
N LEU A 572 -1.19 7.69 14.47
CA LEU A 572 -1.22 6.23 14.35
C LEU A 572 -1.14 5.55 15.73
N LYS A 573 -0.16 5.92 16.55
CA LYS A 573 0.03 5.37 17.90
C LYS A 573 -1.18 5.63 18.80
N ALA A 574 -1.78 6.83 18.71
CA ALA A 574 -2.99 7.14 19.44
C ALA A 574 -4.17 6.25 19.00
N GLY A 575 -4.36 6.08 17.69
CA GLY A 575 -5.40 5.20 17.14
C GLY A 575 -5.20 3.73 17.52
N MET A 576 -3.97 3.22 17.46
CA MET A 576 -3.63 1.86 17.91
C MET A 576 -3.86 1.69 19.42
N GLY A 577 -3.52 2.69 20.23
CA GLY A 577 -3.82 2.72 21.66
C GLY A 577 -5.32 2.64 21.95
N MET A 578 -6.17 3.31 21.17
CA MET A 578 -7.63 3.24 21.31
C MET A 578 -8.22 1.89 20.86
N VAL A 579 -7.61 1.22 19.89
CA VAL A 579 -7.99 -0.14 19.46
C VAL A 579 -7.43 -1.20 20.43
N GLY A 580 -6.44 -0.84 21.24
CA GLY A 580 -5.73 -1.76 22.13
C GLY A 580 -4.71 -2.64 21.42
N ALA A 581 -4.11 -2.16 20.34
CA ALA A 581 -3.11 -2.86 19.54
C ALA A 581 -1.69 -2.42 19.89
N ARG A 582 -0.83 -3.37 20.28
CA ARG A 582 0.58 -3.08 20.64
C ARG A 582 1.51 -2.95 19.43
N ASN A 583 1.14 -3.57 18.30
CA ASN A 583 1.88 -3.57 17.04
C ASN A 583 0.91 -3.71 15.84
N ILE A 584 1.44 -3.61 14.62
CA ILE A 584 0.65 -3.66 13.38
C ILE A 584 -0.10 -4.99 13.24
N ASP A 585 0.52 -6.12 13.59
CA ASP A 585 -0.13 -7.44 13.58
C ASP A 585 -1.35 -7.51 14.51
N GLU A 586 -1.25 -6.94 15.70
CA GLU A 586 -2.39 -6.83 16.61
C GLU A 586 -3.46 -5.90 16.05
N LEU A 587 -3.08 -4.79 15.40
CA LEU A 587 -4.02 -3.88 14.76
C LEU A 587 -4.83 -4.61 13.68
N HIS A 588 -4.19 -5.41 12.82
CA HIS A 588 -4.88 -6.23 11.81
C HIS A 588 -5.89 -7.22 12.40
N LYS A 589 -5.64 -7.70 13.63
CA LYS A 589 -6.50 -8.70 14.30
C LYS A 589 -7.63 -8.05 15.10
N LYS A 590 -7.36 -6.91 15.73
CA LYS A 590 -8.26 -6.23 16.68
C LYS A 590 -9.09 -5.12 16.03
N ALA A 591 -8.69 -4.60 14.87
CA ALA A 591 -9.42 -3.55 14.21
C ALA A 591 -10.84 -3.99 13.85
N HIS A 592 -11.82 -3.27 14.39
CA HIS A 592 -13.22 -3.40 14.05
C HIS A 592 -13.71 -2.08 13.48
N PHE A 593 -14.49 -2.14 12.40
CA PHE A 593 -14.95 -0.95 11.69
C PHE A 593 -16.48 -0.84 11.75
N ILE A 594 -16.95 0.39 11.82
CA ILE A 594 -18.36 0.73 11.66
C ILE A 594 -18.52 1.68 10.48
N ARG A 595 -19.58 1.49 9.69
CA ARG A 595 -19.95 2.41 8.61
C ARG A 595 -20.63 3.63 9.19
N VAL A 596 -20.26 4.81 8.71
CA VAL A 596 -20.88 6.07 9.09
C VAL A 596 -21.68 6.66 7.94
N THR A 597 -22.72 7.42 8.28
CA THR A 597 -23.46 8.23 7.31
C THR A 597 -22.75 9.57 7.12
N PHE A 598 -23.18 10.37 6.15
CA PHE A 598 -22.68 11.73 5.98
C PHE A 598 -22.85 12.60 7.23
N SER A 599 -23.94 12.43 7.99
CA SER A 599 -24.12 13.11 9.27
C SER A 599 -23.08 12.70 10.30
N GLY A 600 -22.73 11.41 10.35
CA GLY A 600 -21.66 10.89 11.21
C GLY A 600 -20.27 11.41 10.81
N LEU A 601 -20.01 11.57 9.51
CA LEU A 601 -18.79 12.22 9.04
C LEU A 601 -18.73 13.69 9.50
N ARG A 602 -19.82 14.44 9.34
CA ARG A 602 -19.89 15.83 9.79
C ARG A 602 -19.73 15.96 11.31
N GLU A 603 -20.27 15.02 12.07
CA GLU A 603 -20.06 14.91 13.53
C GLU A 603 -18.59 14.61 13.88
N SER A 604 -17.90 13.82 13.06
CA SER A 604 -16.50 13.43 13.31
C SER A 604 -15.51 14.59 13.21
N HIS A 605 -15.82 15.61 12.40
CA HIS A 605 -15.03 16.84 12.28
C HIS A 605 -15.47 17.89 13.32
N PRO A 606 -14.58 18.81 13.77
CA PRO A 606 -14.99 19.95 14.58
C PRO A 606 -16.13 20.73 13.91
N HIS A 607 -17.23 20.91 14.63
CA HIS A 607 -18.45 21.55 14.15
C HIS A 607 -18.97 22.57 15.17
N ASN A 608 -19.81 23.51 14.71
CA ASN A 608 -20.46 24.53 15.54
C ASN A 608 -19.50 25.50 16.27
N LEU A 609 -18.32 25.76 15.70
CA LEU A 609 -17.33 26.71 16.23
C LEU A 609 -16.49 27.35 15.11
N GLN A 610 -15.87 28.49 15.41
CA GLN A 610 -14.85 29.11 14.56
C GLN A 610 -13.46 28.78 15.10
N LEU A 611 -12.61 28.16 14.26
CA LEU A 611 -11.25 27.81 14.65
C LEU A 611 -10.40 29.09 14.79
N THR A 612 -9.84 29.32 15.97
CA THR A 612 -8.93 30.46 16.23
C THR A 612 -7.46 30.12 15.95
N LYS A 613 -7.11 28.84 16.09
CA LYS A 613 -5.77 28.31 15.82
C LYS A 613 -5.88 26.86 15.32
N GLU A 614 -5.34 26.60 14.14
CA GLU A 614 -5.30 25.24 13.59
C GLU A 614 -4.13 24.45 14.20
N PRO A 615 -4.37 23.20 14.65
CA PRO A 615 -3.28 22.35 15.09
C PRO A 615 -2.53 21.75 13.89
N PRO A 616 -1.25 21.33 14.05
CA PRO A 616 -0.44 20.82 12.94
C PRO A 616 -0.99 19.58 12.24
N ASN A 617 -1.75 18.75 12.96
CA ASN A 617 -2.30 17.47 12.51
C ASN A 617 -3.70 17.56 11.90
N TYR A 618 -4.33 18.74 11.88
CA TYR A 618 -5.68 18.91 11.37
C TYR A 618 -5.85 20.27 10.69
N ARG A 619 -6.15 20.24 9.39
CA ARG A 619 -6.55 21.41 8.60
C ARG A 619 -7.77 21.04 7.79
N ILE A 620 -8.76 21.93 7.78
CA ILE A 620 -9.91 21.77 6.90
C ILE A 620 -9.43 22.17 5.51
N SER A 621 -9.41 21.23 4.57
CA SER A 621 -9.36 21.58 3.16
C SER A 621 -10.73 22.15 2.79
N ASP A 622 -10.77 23.41 2.34
CA ASP A 622 -11.96 23.95 1.69
C ASP A 622 -12.33 23.01 0.54
N TYR A 623 -13.51 22.38 0.64
CA TYR A 623 -14.07 21.51 -0.40
C TYR A 623 -14.92 22.33 -1.37
#